data_AF-A0A0W1QH75-F1
#
_entry.id   AF-A0A0W1QH75-F1
#
_cell.length_a   1.000
_cell.length_b   1.000
_cell.length_c   1.000
_cell.angle_alpha   90.00
_cell.angle_beta   90.00
_cell.angle_gamma   90.00
#
_symmetry.space_group_name_H-M   'P 1'
#
loop_
_entity.id
_entity.type
_entity.pdbx_description
1 polymer ?
#
loop_
_entity_poly.entity_id
_entity_poly.type
_entity_poly.pdbx_seq_one_letter_code
_entity_poly.pdbx_strand_id
1 'polypeptide(L)'
;MFQKLEFCHAAILAGMAEVEEHCSREIPDLAALALVRVKLSRASTERSKLVRDVIVPKLLENADPAFRGELSLMLEAFTAKRVASSKHVATWSSWTIQQNWDGYREASRTIRKMMQDQIDRERKILSRRLRERGL
;
A
#
# COMPACT_ATOMS: atom_id res chain seq x y z
N MET A 1 -4.70 14.90 9.73
CA MET A 1 -4.55 13.44 9.58
C MET A 1 -5.16 13.00 8.27
N PHE A 2 -6.41 13.36 7.97
CA PHE A 2 -7.06 13.07 6.68
C PHE A 2 -6.18 13.49 5.48
N GLN A 3 -5.74 14.75 5.41
CA GLN A 3 -4.88 15.23 4.33
C GLN A 3 -3.56 14.45 4.22
N LYS A 4 -2.96 14.08 5.36
CA LYS A 4 -1.72 13.27 5.37
C LYS A 4 -1.97 11.86 4.83
N LEU A 5 -3.12 11.26 5.17
CA LEU A 5 -3.51 9.95 4.66
C LEU A 5 -3.75 10.00 3.15
N GLU A 6 -4.49 10.99 2.65
CA GLU A 6 -4.72 11.15 1.21
C GLU A 6 -3.43 11.45 0.44
N PHE A 7 -2.49 12.22 1.03
CA PHE A 7 -1.16 12.42 0.43
C PHE A 7 -0.40 11.10 0.29
N CYS A 8 -0.41 10.26 1.33
CA CYS A 8 0.16 8.92 1.27
C CYS A 8 -0.53 8.04 0.21
N HIS A 9 -1.86 8.10 0.10
CA HIS A 9 -2.60 7.36 -0.93
C HIS A 9 -2.22 7.82 -2.34
N ALA A 10 -2.16 9.12 -2.58
CA ALA A 10 -1.77 9.68 -3.86
C ALA A 10 -0.34 9.25 -4.27
N ALA A 11 0.61 9.27 -3.33
CA ALA A 11 1.98 8.81 -3.58
C ALA A 11 2.05 7.32 -3.95
N ILE A 12 1.24 6.47 -3.30
CA ILE A 12 1.16 5.04 -3.63
C ILE A 12 0.52 4.84 -5.01
N LEU A 13 -0.58 5.54 -5.32
CA LEU A 13 -1.26 5.47 -6.62
C LEU A 13 -0.33 5.88 -7.77
N ALA A 14 0.40 6.98 -7.60
CA ALA A 14 1.40 7.43 -8.56
C ALA A 14 2.51 6.37 -8.76
N GLY A 15 3.06 5.83 -7.67
CA GLY A 15 4.08 4.78 -7.76
C GLY A 15 3.57 3.49 -8.41
N MET A 16 2.29 3.12 -8.21
CA MET A 16 1.69 1.97 -8.89
C MET A 16 1.52 2.20 -10.39
N ALA A 17 1.21 3.43 -10.82
CA ALA A 17 1.13 3.79 -12.22
C ALA A 17 2.53 3.79 -12.88
N GLU A 18 3.56 4.31 -12.20
CA GLU A 18 4.94 4.25 -12.70
C GLU A 18 5.42 2.80 -12.88
N VAL A 19 5.12 1.90 -11.91
CA VAL A 19 5.44 0.47 -12.06
C VAL A 19 4.68 -0.15 -13.24
N GLU A 20 3.43 0.23 -13.47
CA GLU A 20 2.65 -0.24 -14.62
C GLU A 20 3.30 0.13 -15.94
N GLU A 21 3.72 1.38 -16.06
CA GLU A 21 4.38 1.90 -17.25
C GLU A 21 5.65 1.09 -17.54
N HIS A 22 6.47 0.81 -16.52
CA HIS A 22 7.63 -0.07 -16.68
C HIS A 22 7.23 -1.49 -17.11
N CYS A 23 6.18 -2.06 -16.52
CA CYS A 23 5.67 -3.40 -16.86
C CYS A 23 5.09 -3.49 -18.28
N SER A 24 4.67 -2.37 -18.88
CA SER A 24 4.14 -2.35 -20.25
C SER A 24 5.23 -2.53 -21.32
N ARG A 25 6.50 -2.35 -20.95
CA ARG A 25 7.64 -2.49 -21.85
C ARG A 25 7.96 -3.96 -22.13
N GLU A 26 8.40 -4.23 -23.35
CA GLU A 26 8.82 -5.57 -23.77
C GLU A 26 10.10 -6.01 -23.05
N ILE A 27 11.07 -5.09 -22.91
CA ILE A 27 12.34 -5.32 -22.24
C ILE A 27 12.37 -4.50 -20.94
N PRO A 28 12.73 -5.10 -19.79
CA PRO A 28 12.75 -4.39 -18.51
C PRO A 28 13.94 -3.43 -18.40
N ASP A 29 13.66 -2.18 -18.08
CA ASP A 29 14.65 -1.27 -17.51
C ASP A 29 14.76 -1.54 -16.00
N LEU A 30 15.64 -2.48 -15.64
CA LEU A 30 15.77 -2.97 -14.27
C LEU A 30 16.22 -1.88 -13.29
N ALA A 31 17.03 -0.93 -13.74
CA ALA A 31 17.54 0.14 -12.89
C ALA A 31 16.42 1.12 -12.55
N ALA A 32 15.69 1.61 -13.56
CA ALA A 32 14.56 2.51 -13.34
C ALA A 32 13.44 1.83 -12.54
N LEU A 33 13.11 0.58 -12.88
CA LEU A 33 12.10 -0.19 -12.16
C LEU A 33 12.48 -0.39 -10.68
N ALA A 34 13.74 -0.69 -10.37
CA ALA A 34 14.20 -0.84 -8.99
C ALA A 34 13.99 0.47 -8.19
N LEU A 35 14.30 1.62 -8.77
CA LEU A 35 14.10 2.92 -8.12
C LEU A 35 12.62 3.19 -7.80
N VAL A 36 11.72 2.94 -8.76
CA VAL A 36 10.28 3.13 -8.57
C VAL A 36 9.76 2.18 -7.49
N ARG A 37 10.17 0.90 -7.51
CA ARG A 37 9.77 -0.09 -6.50
C ARG A 37 10.20 0.32 -5.09
N VAL A 38 11.43 0.83 -4.92
CA VAL A 38 11.91 1.35 -3.63
C VAL A 38 11.05 2.53 -3.15
N LYS A 39 10.76 3.49 -4.02
CA LYS A 39 9.88 4.63 -3.70
C LYS A 39 8.49 4.17 -3.27
N LEU A 40 7.89 3.24 -4.00
CA LEU A 40 6.56 2.68 -3.71
C LEU A 40 6.56 1.93 -2.36
N SER A 41 7.57 1.09 -2.10
CA SER A 41 7.73 0.41 -0.82
C SER A 41 7.87 1.38 0.35
N ARG A 42 8.60 2.48 0.17
CA ARG A 42 8.73 3.54 1.17
C ARG A 42 7.40 4.23 1.43
N ALA A 43 6.69 4.68 0.40
CA ALA A 43 5.37 5.31 0.54
C ALA A 43 4.36 4.38 1.24
N SER A 44 4.34 3.10 0.88
CA SER A 44 3.49 2.11 1.54
C SER A 44 3.85 1.92 3.02
N THR A 45 5.14 1.95 3.37
CA THR A 45 5.62 1.86 4.76
C THR A 45 5.22 3.09 5.57
N GLU A 46 5.41 4.29 5.02
CA GLU A 46 5.04 5.56 5.66
C GLU A 46 3.53 5.61 5.93
N ARG A 47 2.73 5.24 4.93
CA ARG A 47 1.26 5.09 5.06
C ARG A 47 0.88 4.09 6.14
N SER A 48 1.51 2.92 6.16
CA SER A 48 1.23 1.90 7.17
C SER A 48 1.56 2.37 8.59
N LYS A 49 2.67 3.09 8.78
CA LYS A 49 3.04 3.69 10.07
C LYS A 49 2.03 4.76 10.47
N LEU A 50 1.66 5.65 9.57
CA LEU A 50 0.66 6.69 9.83
C LEU A 50 -0.67 6.09 10.31
N VAL A 51 -1.18 5.07 9.61
CA VAL A 51 -2.45 4.45 9.99
C VAL A 51 -2.36 3.77 11.36
N ARG A 52 -1.35 2.89 11.54
CA ARG A 52 -1.23 2.07 12.74
C ARG A 52 -0.82 2.86 13.99
N ASP A 53 0.12 3.79 13.86
CA ASP A 53 0.77 4.44 15.00
C ASP A 53 0.13 5.78 15.36
N VAL A 54 -0.67 6.37 14.46
CA VAL A 54 -1.27 7.70 14.66
C VAL A 54 -2.79 7.67 14.52
N ILE A 55 -3.30 7.23 13.38
CA ILE A 55 -4.74 7.35 13.07
C ILE A 55 -5.57 6.40 13.93
N VAL A 56 -5.22 5.11 13.97
CA VAL A 56 -6.01 4.11 14.71
C VAL A 56 -6.04 4.41 16.21
N PRO A 57 -4.92 4.68 16.90
CA PRO A 57 -4.94 5.07 18.31
C PRO A 57 -5.87 6.27 18.57
N LYS A 58 -5.82 7.29 17.70
CA LYS A 58 -6.66 8.48 17.85
C LYS A 58 -8.15 8.18 17.66
N LEU A 59 -8.48 7.28 16.74
CA LEU A 59 -9.87 6.90 16.48
C LEU A 59 -10.44 6.03 17.61
N LEU A 60 -9.60 5.22 18.27
CA LEU A 60 -9.98 4.32 19.38
C LEU A 60 -10.38 5.04 20.67
N GLU A 61 -9.85 6.24 20.93
CA GLU A 61 -10.16 7.04 22.14
C GLU A 61 -11.67 7.18 22.37
N ASN A 62 -12.45 7.33 21.29
CA ASN A 62 -13.90 7.52 21.32
C ASN A 62 -14.63 6.54 20.38
N ALA A 63 -14.13 5.32 20.24
CA ALA A 63 -14.77 4.30 19.41
C ALA A 63 -15.83 3.52 20.21
N ASP A 64 -17.00 3.29 19.62
CA ASP A 64 -17.94 2.29 20.12
C ASP A 64 -17.42 0.86 19.84
N PRO A 65 -17.99 -0.19 20.46
CA PRO A 65 -17.52 -1.57 20.25
C PRO A 65 -17.56 -2.04 18.78
N ALA A 66 -18.55 -1.60 18.00
CA ALA A 66 -18.67 -1.98 16.59
C ALA A 66 -17.51 -1.40 15.76
N PHE A 67 -17.19 -0.12 15.98
CA PHE A 67 -16.10 0.55 15.30
C PHE A 67 -14.73 0.03 15.75
N ARG A 68 -14.56 -0.33 17.03
CA ARG A 68 -13.36 -1.03 17.50
C ARG A 68 -13.16 -2.36 16.74
N GLY A 69 -14.21 -3.13 16.57
CA GLY A 69 -14.17 -4.38 15.78
C GLY A 69 -13.76 -4.14 14.33
N GLU A 70 -14.31 -3.11 13.69
CA GLU A 70 -13.96 -2.74 12.30
C GLU A 70 -12.48 -2.33 12.17
N LEU A 71 -11.96 -1.55 13.12
CA LEU A 71 -10.54 -1.15 13.17
C LEU A 71 -9.61 -2.34 13.39
N SER A 72 -9.96 -3.29 14.28
CA SER A 72 -9.19 -4.51 14.49
C SER A 72 -9.12 -5.38 13.23
N LEU A 73 -10.26 -5.66 12.59
CA LEU A 73 -10.31 -6.42 11.34
C LEU A 73 -9.53 -5.75 10.20
N MET A 74 -9.49 -4.42 10.21
CA MET A 74 -8.67 -3.66 9.26
C MET A 74 -7.17 -3.85 9.55
N LEU A 75 -6.74 -3.75 10.81
CA LEU A 75 -5.34 -3.95 11.20
C LEU A 75 -4.83 -5.38 10.97
N GLU A 76 -5.67 -6.40 11.18
CA GLU A 76 -5.33 -7.79 10.87
C GLU A 76 -5.04 -7.98 9.38
N ALA A 77 -5.91 -7.43 8.52
CA ALA A 77 -5.70 -7.43 7.09
C ALA A 77 -4.42 -6.70 6.67
N PHE A 78 -3.99 -5.66 7.40
CA PHE A 78 -2.75 -4.95 7.10
C PHE A 78 -1.53 -5.83 7.35
N THR A 79 -1.53 -6.59 8.44
CA THR A 79 -0.43 -7.49 8.78
C THR A 79 -0.23 -8.54 7.69
N ALA A 80 -1.32 -9.17 7.23
CA ALA A 80 -1.25 -10.13 6.13
C ALA A 80 -0.71 -9.50 4.83
N LYS A 81 -1.18 -8.31 4.47
CA LYS A 81 -0.71 -7.59 3.27
C LYS A 81 0.74 -7.17 3.38
N ARG A 82 1.21 -6.80 4.57
CA ARG A 82 2.63 -6.48 4.81
C ARG A 82 3.51 -7.69 4.60
N VAL A 83 3.11 -8.87 5.09
CA VAL A 83 3.81 -10.13 4.84
C VAL A 83 3.87 -10.43 3.34
N ALA A 84 2.76 -10.29 2.62
CA ALA A 84 2.72 -10.48 1.17
C ALA A 84 3.65 -9.51 0.42
N SER A 85 3.67 -8.23 0.82
CA SER A 85 4.57 -7.22 0.25
C SER A 85 6.04 -7.54 0.52
N SER A 86 6.40 -7.96 1.74
CA SER A 86 7.78 -8.36 2.07
C SER A 86 8.22 -9.57 1.25
N LYS A 87 7.35 -10.58 1.13
CA LYS A 87 7.62 -11.76 0.30
C LYS A 87 7.82 -11.37 -1.17
N HIS A 88 6.98 -10.48 -1.71
CA HIS A 88 7.12 -9.99 -3.08
C HIS A 88 8.49 -9.32 -3.31
N VAL A 89 8.92 -8.44 -2.40
CA VAL A 89 10.23 -7.77 -2.52
C VAL A 89 11.38 -8.79 -2.44
N ALA A 90 11.29 -9.76 -1.53
CA ALA A 90 12.32 -10.80 -1.38
C ALA A 90 12.40 -11.74 -2.60
N THR A 91 11.26 -12.10 -3.20
CA THR A 91 11.20 -12.96 -4.38
C THR A 91 11.69 -12.26 -5.64
N TRP A 92 11.36 -10.98 -5.82
CA TRP A 92 11.60 -10.25 -7.07
C TRP A 92 12.81 -9.31 -6.96
N SER A 93 14.02 -9.87 -6.99
CA SER A 93 15.27 -9.13 -7.17
C SER A 93 15.46 -8.73 -8.64
N SER A 94 16.37 -7.80 -8.94
CA SER A 94 16.68 -7.46 -10.34
C SER A 94 17.08 -8.69 -11.16
N TRP A 95 17.78 -9.65 -10.54
CA TRP A 95 18.13 -10.92 -11.17
C TRP A 95 16.89 -11.77 -11.48
N THR A 96 15.99 -12.01 -10.52
CA THR A 96 14.80 -12.87 -10.78
C THR A 96 13.83 -12.21 -11.76
N ILE A 97 13.74 -10.88 -11.74
CA ILE A 97 12.95 -10.11 -12.72
C ILE A 97 13.54 -10.27 -14.12
N GLN A 98 14.87 -10.19 -14.26
CA GLN A 98 15.53 -10.39 -15.55
C GLN A 98 15.29 -11.80 -16.11
N GLN A 99 15.34 -12.83 -15.25
CA GLN A 99 15.14 -14.22 -15.65
C GLN A 99 13.67 -14.56 -15.94
N ASN A 100 12.73 -13.85 -15.34
CA ASN A 100 11.31 -14.12 -15.48
C ASN A 100 10.49 -12.82 -15.48
N TRP A 101 10.59 -12.08 -16.59
CA TRP A 101 9.92 -10.80 -16.74
C TRP A 101 8.39 -10.96 -16.69
N ASP A 102 7.84 -11.93 -17.42
CA ASP A 102 6.40 -12.19 -17.45
C ASP A 102 5.83 -12.55 -16.08
N GLY A 103 6.52 -13.42 -15.35
CA GLY A 103 6.15 -13.75 -13.98
C GLY A 103 6.17 -12.51 -13.06
N TYR A 104 7.14 -11.62 -13.25
CA TYR A 104 7.17 -10.37 -12.50
C TYR A 104 5.98 -9.47 -12.88
N ARG A 105 5.62 -9.34 -14.16
CA ARG A 105 4.48 -8.52 -14.61
C ARG A 105 3.17 -8.98 -13.96
N GLU A 106 2.93 -10.28 -13.93
CA GLU A 106 1.75 -10.88 -13.28
C GLU A 106 1.76 -10.69 -11.76
N ALA A 107 2.90 -10.92 -11.12
CA ALA A 107 3.07 -10.70 -9.68
C ALA A 107 2.92 -9.21 -9.30
N SER A 108 3.41 -8.31 -10.15
CA SER A 108 3.28 -6.87 -10.02
C SER A 108 1.82 -6.43 -10.11
N ARG A 109 1.05 -6.95 -11.08
CA ARG A 109 -0.39 -6.69 -11.17
C ARG A 109 -1.12 -7.12 -9.89
N THR A 110 -0.79 -8.30 -9.37
CA THR A 110 -1.38 -8.84 -8.14
C THR A 110 -1.08 -7.95 -6.92
N ILE A 111 0.18 -7.55 -6.72
CA ILE A 111 0.54 -6.72 -5.55
C ILE A 111 -0.05 -5.32 -5.66
N ARG A 112 -0.11 -4.73 -6.87
CA ARG A 112 -0.75 -3.42 -7.10
C ARG A 112 -2.25 -3.48 -6.81
N LYS A 113 -2.95 -4.52 -7.26
CA LYS A 113 -4.38 -4.70 -6.93
C LYS A 113 -4.61 -4.80 -5.42
N MET A 114 -3.77 -5.54 -4.70
CA MET A 114 -3.86 -5.65 -3.24
C MET A 114 -3.65 -4.30 -2.53
N MET A 115 -2.72 -3.47 -3.04
CA MET A 115 -2.48 -2.11 -2.53
C MET A 115 -3.65 -1.17 -2.84
N GLN A 116 -4.25 -1.25 -4.03
CA GLN A 116 -5.45 -0.50 -4.38
C GLN A 116 -6.62 -0.84 -3.44
N ASP A 117 -6.90 -2.12 -3.24
CA ASP A 117 -7.96 -2.59 -2.34
C ASP A 117 -7.73 -2.13 -0.89
N GLN A 118 -6.46 -1.93 -0.52
CA GLN A 118 -6.10 -1.40 0.78
C GLN A 118 -6.46 0.10 0.90
N ILE A 119 -6.12 0.90 -0.10
CA ILE A 119 -6.47 2.32 -0.16
C ILE A 119 -7.99 2.50 -0.12
N ASP A 120 -8.73 1.72 -0.90
CA ASP A 120 -10.19 1.84 -0.98
C ASP A 120 -10.85 1.51 0.36
N ARG A 121 -10.36 0.47 1.05
CA ARG A 121 -10.82 0.13 2.41
C ARG A 121 -10.50 1.23 3.41
N GLU A 122 -9.30 1.82 3.37
CA GLU A 122 -8.92 2.94 4.23
C GLU A 122 -9.79 4.18 3.97
N ARG A 123 -10.09 4.49 2.70
CA ARG A 123 -10.99 5.60 2.35
C ARG A 123 -12.40 5.38 2.88
N LYS A 124 -12.91 4.16 2.78
CA LYS A 124 -14.24 3.80 3.27
C LYS A 124 -14.35 3.91 4.80
N ILE A 125 -13.36 3.39 5.53
CA ILE A 125 -13.41 3.24 6.99
C ILE A 125 -12.83 4.47 7.71
N LEU A 126 -11.68 4.96 7.27
CA LEU A 126 -10.93 6.01 7.96
C LEU A 126 -11.25 7.41 7.44
N SER A 127 -11.21 7.63 6.12
CA SER A 127 -11.34 8.99 5.56
C SER A 127 -12.69 9.64 5.89
N ARG A 128 -13.76 8.85 6.02
CA ARG A 128 -15.06 9.35 6.51
C ARG A 128 -14.97 9.82 7.97
N ARG A 129 -14.44 8.97 8.86
CA ARG A 129 -14.35 9.24 10.30
C ARG A 129 -13.39 10.39 10.63
N LEU A 130 -12.29 10.48 9.90
CA LEU A 130 -11.33 11.58 10.03
C LEU A 130 -11.98 12.91 9.64
N ARG A 131 -12.76 12.94 8.55
CA ARG A 131 -13.52 14.14 8.16
C ARG A 131 -14.59 14.51 9.18
N GLU A 132 -15.39 13.56 9.64
CA GLU A 132 -16.42 13.77 10.67
C GLU A 132 -15.85 14.35 11.98
N ARG A 133 -14.58 14.02 12.31
CA ARG A 133 -13.90 14.46 13.54
C ARG A 133 -12.96 15.64 13.35
N GLY A 134 -12.83 16.19 12.14
CA GLY A 134 -11.86 17.25 11.83
C GLY A 134 -10.40 16.84 12.02
N LEU A 135 -10.09 15.54 11.89
CA LEU A 135 -8.79 14.94 12.18
C LEU A 135 -7.86 14.88 10.97
#